data_AF-A0A3R6RU10-F1
#
_entry.id   AF-A0A3R6RU10-F1
#
_cell.length_a   1.000
_cell.length_b   1.000
_cell.length_c   1.000
_cell.angle_alpha   90.00
_cell.angle_beta   90.00
_cell.angle_gamma   90.00
#
_symmetry.space_group_name_H-M   'P 1'
#
loop_
_entity.id
_entity.type
_entity.pdbx_description
1 polymer ?
#
loop_
_entity_poly.entity_id
_entity_poly.type
_entity_poly.pdbx_seq_one_letter_code
_entity_poly.pdbx_strand_id
1 'polypeptide(L)'
;MGISRNNGEGYPDPTAHIAVRNVEADAKKLKINYPTGYIELNLERFFPCPQTKAKKVFRLIHRYCTQADKTRLLEFMTRRVAFYDSREANSMKKAASVEHAYEYKYHIAQAKEAARQREMLQRNIDNFKEGLE
;
A
#
# COMPACT_ATOMS: atom_id res chain seq x y z
N MET A 1 -19.81 4.10 10.03
CA MET A 1 -19.86 4.12 11.51
C MET A 1 -18.42 4.06 12.02
N GLY A 2 -17.94 5.10 12.69
CA GLY A 2 -16.55 5.18 13.16
C GLY A 2 -16.40 4.57 14.56
N ILE A 3 -15.29 3.85 14.79
CA ILE A 3 -14.95 3.32 16.11
C ILE A 3 -14.39 4.48 16.95
N SER A 4 -15.08 4.85 18.02
CA SER A 4 -14.60 5.85 18.99
C SER A 4 -13.38 5.31 19.73
N ARG A 5 -12.34 6.13 19.91
CA ARG A 5 -11.15 5.75 20.70
C ARG A 5 -11.38 5.84 22.21
N ASN A 6 -12.49 6.45 22.62
CA ASN A 6 -12.86 6.64 24.01
C ASN A 6 -14.18 5.92 24.31
N ASN A 7 -14.32 5.39 25.53
CA ASN A 7 -15.59 4.87 26.04
C ASN A 7 -16.63 6.00 26.22
N GLY A 8 -17.87 5.64 26.58
CA GLY A 8 -18.94 6.61 26.83
C GLY A 8 -18.67 7.62 27.96
N GLU A 9 -17.60 7.43 28.72
CA GLU A 9 -17.16 8.27 29.84
C GLU A 9 -15.92 9.13 29.49
N GLY A 10 -15.42 9.04 28.25
CA GLY A 10 -14.30 9.86 27.77
C GLY A 10 -12.90 9.30 28.06
N TYR A 11 -12.77 8.14 28.68
CA TYR A 11 -11.48 7.48 28.92
C TYR A 11 -11.02 6.66 27.71
N PRO A 12 -9.70 6.59 27.42
CA PRO A 12 -9.15 5.73 26.37
C PRO A 12 -9.53 4.28 26.65
N ASP A 13 -10.34 3.68 25.77
CA ASP A 13 -10.76 2.28 25.93
C ASP A 13 -9.70 1.38 25.29
N PRO A 14 -8.98 0.55 26.07
CA PRO A 14 -7.99 -0.37 25.52
C PRO A 14 -8.60 -1.33 24.49
N THR A 15 -9.88 -1.68 24.63
CA THR A 15 -10.62 -2.54 23.70
C THR A 15 -10.86 -1.84 22.37
N ALA A 16 -11.24 -0.55 22.42
CA ALA A 16 -11.42 0.26 21.22
C ALA A 16 -10.09 0.46 20.47
N HIS A 17 -8.99 0.66 21.18
CA HIS A 17 -7.66 0.74 20.57
C HIS A 17 -7.25 -0.57 19.88
N ILE A 18 -7.50 -1.72 20.52
CA ILE A 18 -7.23 -3.04 19.93
C ILE A 18 -8.12 -3.25 18.70
N ALA A 19 -9.40 -2.89 18.77
CA ALA A 19 -10.34 -3.00 17.65
C ALA A 19 -9.90 -2.14 16.45
N VAL A 20 -9.54 -0.87 16.67
CA VAL A 20 -9.02 0.02 15.62
C VAL A 20 -7.76 -0.56 14.99
N ARG A 21 -6.81 -1.03 15.80
CA ARG A 21 -5.56 -1.63 15.31
C ARG A 21 -5.80 -2.88 14.47
N ASN A 22 -6.74 -3.73 14.87
CA ASN A 22 -7.10 -4.94 14.13
C ASN A 22 -7.81 -4.58 12.82
N VAL A 23 -8.72 -3.61 12.82
CA VAL A 23 -9.38 -3.11 11.62
C VAL A 23 -8.39 -2.51 10.64
N GLU A 24 -7.39 -1.76 11.11
CA GLU A 24 -6.31 -1.24 10.27
C GLU A 24 -5.41 -2.34 9.71
N ALA A 25 -5.11 -3.38 10.50
CA ALA A 25 -4.33 -4.52 10.06
C ALA A 25 -5.07 -5.36 9.00
N ASP A 26 -6.38 -5.54 9.16
CA ASP A 26 -7.24 -6.23 8.19
C ASP A 26 -7.47 -5.40 6.93
N ALA A 27 -7.56 -4.07 7.04
CA ALA A 27 -7.64 -3.18 5.88
C ALA A 27 -6.41 -3.27 4.97
N LYS A 28 -5.27 -3.73 5.49
CA LYS A 28 -4.02 -3.95 4.74
C LYS A 28 -3.90 -5.35 4.14
N LYS A 29 -4.90 -6.21 4.35
CA LYS A 29 -4.94 -7.58 3.84
C LYS A 29 -6.02 -7.70 2.78
N LEU A 30 -5.75 -8.50 1.75
CA LEU A 30 -6.72 -8.88 0.72
C LEU A 30 -6.91 -10.38 0.74
N LYS A 31 -8.14 -10.83 0.97
CA LYS A 31 -8.50 -12.25 0.95
C LYS A 31 -9.04 -12.61 -0.43
N ILE A 32 -8.42 -13.63 -1.03
CA ILE A 32 -8.83 -14.22 -2.30
C ILE A 32 -9.47 -15.56 -1.97
N ASN A 33 -10.80 -15.66 -2.06
CA ASN A 33 -11.55 -16.83 -1.63
C ASN A 33 -11.73 -17.83 -2.78
N TYR A 34 -11.36 -19.08 -2.54
CA TYR A 34 -11.53 -20.21 -3.44
C TYR A 34 -12.55 -21.19 -2.84
N PRO A 35 -13.14 -22.09 -3.65
CA PRO A 35 -13.99 -23.15 -3.12
C PRO A 35 -13.31 -24.04 -2.07
N THR A 36 -11.98 -24.20 -2.16
CA THR A 36 -11.19 -25.09 -1.29
C THR A 36 -10.46 -24.36 -0.16
N GLY A 37 -10.62 -23.04 -0.01
CA GLY A 37 -9.89 -22.25 0.99
C GLY A 37 -9.70 -20.80 0.59
N TYR A 38 -8.72 -20.11 1.18
CA TYR A 38 -8.42 -18.72 0.82
C TYR A 38 -6.92 -18.45 0.80
N ILE A 39 -6.53 -17.43 0.04
CA ILE A 39 -5.19 -16.85 0.07
C ILE A 39 -5.31 -15.46 0.67
N GLU A 40 -4.50 -15.15 1.68
CA GLU A 40 -4.40 -13.81 2.25
C GLU A 40 -3.12 -13.12 1.74
N LEU A 41 -3.30 -11.96 1.13
CA LEU A 41 -2.22 -11.12 0.62
C LEU A 41 -2.04 -9.90 1.51
N ASN A 42 -0.85 -9.72 2.07
CA ASN A 42 -0.50 -8.47 2.76
C ASN A 42 -0.11 -7.40 1.73
N LEU A 43 -0.95 -6.39 1.56
CA LEU A 43 -0.81 -5.37 0.52
C LEU A 43 0.42 -4.49 0.73
N GLU A 44 0.74 -4.12 1.97
CA GLU A 44 1.90 -3.26 2.29
C GLU A 44 3.24 -3.95 2.06
N ARG A 45 3.30 -5.26 2.31
CA ARG A 45 4.53 -6.05 2.10
C ARG A 45 4.66 -6.53 0.66
N PHE A 46 3.54 -6.77 -0.02
CA PHE A 46 3.57 -7.24 -1.38
C PHE A 46 3.82 -6.11 -2.37
N PHE A 47 3.21 -4.93 -2.20
CA PHE A 47 3.38 -3.82 -3.12
C PHE A 47 4.40 -2.79 -2.63
N PRO A 48 5.27 -2.28 -3.52
CA PRO A 48 5.35 -2.59 -4.95
C PRO A 48 6.08 -3.91 -5.21
N CYS A 49 5.64 -4.67 -6.22
CA CYS A 49 6.26 -5.92 -6.64
C CYS A 49 6.66 -5.91 -8.12
N PRO A 50 7.57 -6.81 -8.54
CA PRO A 50 7.86 -7.04 -9.96
C PRO A 50 6.60 -7.45 -10.74
N GLN A 51 6.50 -6.98 -11.98
CA GLN A 51 5.32 -7.17 -12.85
C GLN A 51 4.96 -8.64 -13.05
N THR A 52 5.95 -9.53 -13.11
CA THR A 52 5.73 -10.98 -13.25
C THR A 52 5.01 -11.59 -12.05
N LYS A 53 5.23 -11.08 -10.84
CA LYS A 53 4.52 -11.49 -9.62
C LYS A 53 3.14 -10.85 -9.58
N ALA A 54 3.04 -9.56 -9.92
CA ALA A 54 1.78 -8.82 -9.96
C ALA A 54 0.75 -9.51 -10.87
N LYS A 55 1.13 -9.81 -12.12
CA LYS A 55 0.25 -10.47 -13.12
C LYS A 55 -0.33 -11.79 -12.62
N LYS A 56 0.46 -12.61 -11.91
CA LYS A 56 -0.03 -13.89 -11.34
C LYS A 56 -1.13 -13.65 -10.31
N VAL A 57 -0.89 -12.70 -9.39
CA VAL A 57 -1.85 -12.39 -8.32
C VAL A 57 -3.08 -11.69 -8.87
N PHE A 58 -2.92 -10.75 -9.82
CA PHE A 58 -4.04 -10.05 -10.46
C PHE A 58 -5.00 -11.01 -11.15
N ARG A 59 -4.50 -12.00 -11.90
CA ARG A 59 -5.35 -13.06 -12.49
C ARG A 59 -6.25 -13.76 -11.46
N LEU A 60 -5.74 -14.00 -10.26
CA LEU A 60 -6.50 -14.62 -9.19
C LEU A 60 -7.52 -13.65 -8.60
N ILE A 61 -7.12 -12.40 -8.37
CA ILE A 61 -8.00 -11.35 -7.85
C ILE A 61 -9.16 -11.08 -8.82
N HIS A 62 -8.90 -10.96 -10.13
CA HIS A 62 -9.96 -10.73 -11.12
C HIS A 62 -11.00 -11.84 -11.12
N ARG A 63 -10.58 -13.09 -10.93
CA ARG A 63 -11.45 -14.26 -10.94
C ARG A 63 -12.24 -14.47 -9.65
N TYR A 64 -11.63 -14.21 -8.49
CA TYR A 64 -12.16 -14.67 -7.20
C TYR A 64 -12.54 -13.55 -6.23
N CYS A 65 -12.08 -12.32 -6.45
CA CYS A 65 -12.44 -11.19 -5.58
C CYS A 65 -13.67 -10.45 -6.08
N THR A 66 -14.39 -9.83 -5.15
CA THR A 66 -15.54 -8.97 -5.45
C THR A 66 -15.11 -7.67 -6.12
N GLN A 67 -16.04 -6.96 -6.77
CA GLN A 67 -15.74 -5.64 -7.32
C GLN A 67 -15.31 -4.65 -6.23
N ALA A 68 -15.89 -4.73 -5.04
CA ALA A 68 -15.51 -3.91 -3.90
C ALA A 68 -14.04 -4.12 -3.49
N ASP A 69 -13.58 -5.38 -3.45
CA ASP A 69 -12.18 -5.72 -3.18
C ASP A 69 -11.23 -5.20 -4.26
N LYS A 70 -11.63 -5.29 -5.54
CA LYS A 70 -10.86 -4.77 -6.67
C LYS A 70 -10.70 -3.25 -6.58
N THR A 71 -11.79 -2.53 -6.29
CA THR A 71 -11.75 -1.07 -6.08
C THR A 71 -10.88 -0.71 -4.88
N ARG A 72 -11.02 -1.42 -3.76
CA ARG A 72 -10.18 -1.20 -2.57
C ARG A 72 -8.69 -1.40 -2.85
N LEU A 73 -8.33 -2.42 -3.63
CA LEU A 73 -6.95 -2.65 -4.04
C LEU A 73 -6.43 -1.51 -4.92
N LEU A 74 -7.23 -1.02 -5.87
CA LEU A 74 -6.85 0.09 -6.74
C LEU A 74 -6.64 1.39 -5.96
N GLU A 75 -7.53 1.69 -5.00
CA GLU A 75 -7.38 2.83 -4.09
C GLU A 75 -6.10 2.70 -3.24
N PHE A 76 -5.84 1.50 -2.71
CA PHE A 76 -4.63 1.22 -1.96
C PHE A 76 -3.36 1.51 -2.78
N MET A 77 -3.28 0.98 -4.00
CA MET A 77 -2.13 1.20 -4.87
C MET A 77 -1.98 2.69 -5.24
N THR A 78 -3.09 3.38 -5.56
CA THR A 78 -3.08 4.82 -5.87
C THR A 78 -2.57 5.66 -4.70
N ARG A 79 -3.06 5.40 -3.47
CA ARG A 79 -2.55 6.09 -2.26
C ARG A 79 -1.06 5.81 -2.05
N ARG A 80 -0.61 4.60 -2.37
CA ARG A 80 0.79 4.20 -2.21
C ARG A 80 1.70 4.83 -3.27
N VAL A 81 1.21 5.13 -4.47
CA VAL A 81 1.92 5.98 -5.46
C VAL A 81 2.15 7.38 -4.87
N ALA A 82 1.11 8.04 -4.37
CA ALA A 82 1.23 9.36 -3.76
C ALA A 82 2.17 9.38 -2.54
N PHE A 83 2.23 8.29 -1.77
CA PHE A 83 3.21 8.11 -0.70
C PHE A 83 4.65 8.10 -1.22
N TYR A 84 4.92 7.39 -2.32
CA TYR A 84 6.27 7.38 -2.93
C TYR A 84 6.63 8.72 -3.56
N ASP A 85 5.69 9.43 -4.19
CA ASP A 85 5.89 10.80 -4.66
C ASP A 85 6.32 11.73 -3.51
N SER A 86 5.60 11.66 -2.39
CA SER A 86 5.91 12.45 -1.20
C SER A 86 7.29 12.11 -0.63
N ARG A 87 7.66 10.82 -0.62
CA ARG A 87 8.96 10.34 -0.14
C ARG A 87 10.11 10.78 -1.05
N GLU A 88 9.91 10.73 -2.36
CA GLU A 88 10.87 11.25 -3.34
C GLU A 88 11.09 12.75 -3.16
N ALA A 89 10.00 13.53 -3.15
CA ALA A 89 10.06 14.98 -2.97
C ALA A 89 10.74 15.38 -1.65
N ASN A 90 10.43 14.69 -0.55
CA ASN A 90 11.07 14.94 0.74
C ASN A 90 12.56 14.59 0.72
N SER A 91 12.94 13.49 0.07
CA SER A 91 14.35 13.10 -0.06
C SER A 91 15.13 14.11 -0.91
N MET A 92 14.54 14.60 -2.00
CA MET A 92 15.13 15.66 -2.83
C MET A 92 15.30 16.98 -2.06
N LYS A 93 14.31 17.38 -1.27
CA LYS A 93 14.41 18.57 -0.40
C LYS A 93 15.56 18.44 0.60
N LYS A 94 15.71 17.27 1.22
CA LYS A 94 16.84 17.00 2.14
C LYS A 94 18.18 16.99 1.41
N ALA A 95 18.24 16.43 0.20
CA ALA A 95 19.46 16.47 -0.61
C ALA A 95 19.89 17.91 -0.93
N ALA A 96 18.93 18.83 -1.15
CA ALA A 96 19.23 20.23 -1.42
C ALA A 96 19.68 21.02 -0.18
N SER A 97 19.39 20.54 1.04
CA SER A 97 19.71 21.23 2.29
C SER A 97 20.99 20.75 2.97
N VAL A 98 21.63 19.70 2.48
CA VAL A 98 22.82 19.10 3.10
C VAL A 98 24.10 19.59 2.43
N GLU A 99 25.10 19.93 3.24
CA GLU A 99 26.41 20.40 2.77
C GLU A 99 27.37 19.24 2.50
N HIS A 100 27.23 18.15 3.26
CA HIS A 100 28.14 17.03 3.19
C HIS A 100 27.82 16.11 2.00
N ALA A 101 28.85 15.80 1.20
CA ALA A 101 28.72 14.98 0.00
C ALA A 101 28.17 13.57 0.26
N TYR A 102 28.43 12.99 1.44
CA TYR A 102 27.92 11.66 1.78
C TYR A 102 26.39 11.69 2.05
N GLU A 103 25.90 12.72 2.74
CA GLU A 103 24.47 12.92 3.01
C GLU A 103 23.71 13.23 1.73
N TYR A 104 24.30 14.06 0.86
CA TYR A 104 23.76 14.33 -0.46
C TYR A 104 23.55 13.02 -1.24
N LYS A 105 24.60 12.19 -1.34
CA LYS A 105 24.52 10.89 -2.03
C LYS A 105 23.46 9.98 -1.42
N TYR A 106 23.37 9.95 -0.09
CA TYR A 106 22.37 9.17 0.63
C TYR A 106 20.95 9.61 0.27
N HIS A 107 20.64 10.90 0.34
CA HIS A 107 19.32 11.43 0.04
C HIS A 107 18.94 11.28 -1.44
N ILE A 108 19.89 11.44 -2.36
CA ILE A 108 19.68 11.14 -3.78
C ILE A 108 19.40 9.66 -4.01
N ALA A 109 20.10 8.75 -3.32
CA ALA A 109 19.82 7.32 -3.42
C ALA A 109 18.40 6.98 -2.94
N GLN A 110 17.96 7.58 -1.82
CA GLN A 110 16.60 7.43 -1.31
C GLN A 110 15.55 7.98 -2.28
N ALA A 111 15.79 9.12 -2.91
CA ALA A 111 14.90 9.67 -3.93
C ALA A 111 14.78 8.73 -5.14
N LYS A 112 15.91 8.22 -5.64
CA LYS A 112 15.94 7.27 -6.76
C LYS A 112 15.24 5.95 -6.43
N GLU A 113 15.38 5.45 -5.21
CA GLU A 113 14.67 4.26 -4.75
C GLU A 113 13.15 4.49 -4.72
N ALA A 114 12.70 5.61 -4.16
CA ALA A 114 11.29 5.99 -4.12
C ALA A 114 10.71 6.14 -5.54
N ALA A 115 11.44 6.78 -6.46
CA ALA A 115 11.04 6.91 -7.86
C ALA A 115 10.88 5.54 -8.55
N ARG A 116 11.82 4.61 -8.32
CA ARG A 116 11.74 3.24 -8.85
C ARG A 116 10.53 2.49 -8.29
N GLN A 117 10.27 2.62 -7.00
CA GLN A 117 9.12 2.01 -6.33
C GLN A 117 7.80 2.56 -6.87
N ARG A 118 7.73 3.88 -7.09
CA ARG A 118 6.59 4.56 -7.72
C ARG A 118 6.33 4.02 -9.12
N GLU A 119 7.35 4.00 -9.98
CA GLU A 119 7.21 3.53 -11.37
C GLU A 119 6.76 2.07 -11.43
N MET A 120 7.35 1.21 -10.60
CA MET A 120 6.94 -0.19 -10.51
C MET A 120 5.48 -0.34 -10.06
N LEU A 121 5.04 0.50 -9.12
CA LEU A 121 3.67 0.50 -8.65
C LEU A 121 2.69 1.05 -9.70
N GLN A 122 3.08 2.08 -10.46
CA GLN A 122 2.28 2.61 -11.55
C GLN A 122 2.04 1.55 -12.62
N ARG A 123 3.10 0.84 -13.04
CA ARG A 123 2.97 -0.31 -13.95
C ARG A 123 2.10 -1.43 -13.37
N ASN A 124 2.14 -1.64 -12.06
CA ASN A 124 1.24 -2.61 -11.40
C ASN A 124 -0.23 -2.15 -11.49
N ILE A 125 -0.50 -0.85 -11.32
CA ILE A 125 -1.85 -0.28 -11.50
C ILE A 125 -2.32 -0.48 -12.95
N ASP A 126 -1.47 -0.16 -13.92
CA ASP A 126 -1.81 -0.25 -15.34
C ASP A 126 -2.13 -1.70 -15.73
N ASN A 127 -1.25 -2.66 -15.36
CA ASN A 127 -1.49 -4.09 -15.58
C ASN A 127 -2.75 -4.60 -14.85
N PHE A 128 -3.11 -4.03 -13.71
CA PHE A 128 -4.34 -4.40 -13.01
C PHE A 128 -5.59 -3.88 -13.74
N LYS A 129 -5.52 -2.68 -14.30
CA LYS A 129 -6.61 -2.09 -15.10
C LYS A 129 -6.81 -2.83 -16.41
N GLU A 130 -5.74 -3.19 -17.11
CA GLU A 130 -5.80 -4.00 -18.34
C GLU A 130 -6.51 -5.35 -18.13
N GLY A 131 -6.44 -5.92 -16.92
CA GLY A 131 -7.13 -7.18 -16.57
C GLY A 131 -8.58 -7.01 -16.10
N LEU A 132 -9.09 -5.78 -16.01
CA LEU A 132 -10.51 -5.50 -15.73
C LEU A 132 -11.37 -5.41 -17.00
N GLU A 133 -10.74 -5.17 -18.16
CA GLU A 133 -11.35 -5.19 -19.49
C GLU A 133 -11.52 -6.63 -20.00
#